data_AF-A0A3M1K354-F1
#
_entry.id   AF-A0A3M1K354-F1
#
_cell.length_a   1.000
_cell.length_b   1.000
_cell.length_c   1.000
_cell.angle_alpha   90.00
_cell.angle_beta   90.00
_cell.angle_gamma   90.00
#
_symmetry.space_group_name_H-M   'P 1'
#
loop_
_entity.id
_entity.type
_entity.pdbx_description
1 polymer ?
#
loop_
_entity_poly.entity_id
_entity_poly.type
_entity_poly.pdbx_seq_one_letter_code
_entity_poly.pdbx_strand_id
1 'polypeptide(L)'
;MVRCALVWLLVALLVQAVTLNVAEPPAWLARLAWFPTWLHLITIGWLTQLIFAIAWWMLPVIDRQRGRGSDALMGVVAVLLNSGLVLRIACEAPARQQASALAQGGYLGSLLVLIAATVLFAGLIWRRVR
;
A
#
# COMPACT_ATOMS: atom_id res chain seq x y z
N MET A 1 -7.20 -8.29 -4.04
CA MET A 1 -6.49 -7.75 -2.86
C MET A 1 -5.57 -8.76 -2.20
N VAL A 2 -6.02 -9.94 -1.75
CA VAL A 2 -5.09 -10.93 -1.15
C VAL A 2 -3.90 -11.26 -2.07
N ARG A 3 -4.15 -11.51 -3.36
CA ARG A 3 -3.08 -11.73 -4.35
C ARG A 3 -2.10 -10.55 -4.42
N CYS A 4 -2.62 -9.32 -4.43
CA CYS A 4 -1.80 -8.10 -4.42
C CYS A 4 -0.97 -8.00 -3.13
N ALA A 5 -1.56 -8.29 -1.97
CA ALA A 5 -0.86 -8.29 -0.68
C ALA A 5 0.30 -9.28 -0.66
N LEU A 6 0.11 -10.48 -1.22
CA LEU A 6 1.18 -11.48 -1.35
C LEU A 6 2.27 -11.03 -2.32
N VAL A 7 1.90 -10.41 -3.45
CA VAL A 7 2.88 -9.83 -4.39
C VAL A 7 3.70 -8.75 -3.69
N TRP A 8 3.08 -7.84 -2.95
CA TRP A 8 3.80 -6.80 -2.21
C TRP A 8 4.68 -7.35 -1.09
N LEU A 9 4.24 -8.41 -0.41
CA LEU A 9 5.09 -9.14 0.55
C LEU A 9 6.34 -9.68 -0.14
N LEU A 10 6.18 -10.37 -1.28
CA LEU A 10 7.33 -10.88 -2.03
C LEU A 10 8.27 -9.75 -2.47
N VAL A 11 7.73 -8.64 -2.97
CA VAL A 11 8.53 -7.47 -3.35
C VAL A 11 9.26 -6.88 -2.13
N ALA A 12 8.60 -6.74 -0.98
CA ALA A 12 9.25 -6.30 0.25
C ALA A 12 10.41 -7.21 0.66
N LEU A 13 10.21 -8.52 0.65
CA LEU A 13 11.25 -9.49 1.02
C LEU A 13 12.44 -9.44 0.06
N LEU A 14 12.19 -9.30 -1.24
CA LEU A 14 13.24 -9.14 -2.25
C LEU A 14 14.02 -7.84 -2.03
N VAL A 15 13.33 -6.72 -1.77
CA VAL A 15 13.98 -5.45 -1.44
C VAL A 15 14.86 -5.60 -0.21
N GLN A 16 14.35 -6.21 0.87
CA GLN A 16 15.12 -6.41 2.09
C GLN A 16 16.33 -7.32 1.86
N ALA A 17 16.17 -8.43 1.12
CA ALA A 17 17.25 -9.36 0.80
C ALA A 17 18.37 -8.69 0.00
N VAL A 18 18.05 -7.83 -0.96
CA VAL A 18 19.05 -7.06 -1.72
C VAL A 18 19.78 -6.07 -0.82
N THR A 19 19.09 -5.44 0.12
CA THR A 19 19.71 -4.39 0.96
C THR A 19 20.57 -4.91 2.11
N LEU A 20 20.31 -6.12 2.64
CA LEU A 20 21.08 -6.70 3.76
C LEU A 20 22.34 -7.46 3.33
N ASN A 21 22.36 -7.98 2.10
CA ASN A 21 23.44 -8.85 1.62
C ASN A 21 24.58 -8.10 0.91
N VAL A 22 24.56 -6.77 0.92
CA VAL A 22 25.55 -5.98 0.18
C VAL A 22 26.38 -5.18 1.18
N ALA A 23 27.55 -5.72 1.52
CA ALA A 23 28.49 -5.10 2.46
C ALA A 23 28.98 -3.73 1.98
N GLU A 24 29.19 -3.58 0.66
CA GLU A 24 29.50 -2.31 0.01
C GLU A 24 28.60 -2.09 -1.21
N PRO A 25 27.41 -1.47 -1.02
CA PRO A 25 26.49 -1.27 -2.12
C PRO A 25 27.02 -0.25 -3.13
N PRO A 26 26.81 -0.47 -4.44
CA PRO A 26 27.10 0.54 -5.44
C PRO A 26 26.49 1.88 -5.05
N ALA A 27 27.16 2.99 -5.35
CA ALA A 27 26.75 4.32 -4.90
C ALA A 27 25.30 4.68 -5.26
N TRP A 28 24.80 4.22 -6.41
CA TRP A 28 23.40 4.42 -6.80
C TRP A 28 22.43 3.68 -5.86
N LEU A 29 22.76 2.46 -5.42
CA LEU A 29 21.99 1.65 -4.49
C LEU A 29 22.03 2.27 -3.09
N ALA A 30 23.19 2.75 -2.64
CA ALA A 30 23.35 3.39 -1.33
C ALA A 30 22.53 4.70 -1.17
N ARG A 31 22.20 5.38 -2.28
CA ARG A 31 21.42 6.63 -2.29
C ARG A 31 19.92 6.41 -2.10
N LEU A 32 19.41 5.19 -2.29
CA LEU A 32 17.99 4.90 -2.15
C LEU A 32 17.54 4.88 -0.70
N ALA A 33 16.34 5.40 -0.44
CA ALA A 33 15.70 5.36 0.87
C ALA A 33 15.02 3.99 1.11
N TRP A 34 15.83 2.94 1.25
CA TRP A 34 15.33 1.55 1.34
C TRP A 34 14.42 1.29 2.53
N PHE A 35 14.76 1.84 3.70
CA PHE A 35 14.00 1.55 4.91
C PHE A 35 12.55 2.07 4.84
N PRO A 36 12.29 3.35 4.49
CA PRO A 36 10.92 3.82 4.26
C PRO A 36 10.18 3.01 3.19
N THR A 37 10.81 2.72 2.05
CA THR A 37 10.16 1.98 0.96
C THR A 37 9.80 0.57 1.39
N TRP A 38 10.73 -0.15 2.02
CA TRP A 38 10.48 -1.48 2.58
C TRP A 38 9.36 -1.46 3.61
N LEU A 39 9.37 -0.47 4.51
CA LEU A 39 8.35 -0.33 5.53
C LEU A 39 6.96 -0.13 4.91
N HIS A 40 6.81 0.73 3.90
CA HIS A 40 5.54 0.91 3.20
C HIS A 40 5.08 -0.33 2.43
N LEU A 41 6.02 -1.08 1.82
CA LEU A 41 5.71 -2.35 1.14
C LEU A 41 5.16 -3.40 2.12
N ILE A 42 5.80 -3.55 3.29
CA ILE A 42 5.35 -4.49 4.33
C ILE A 42 4.04 -4.03 4.97
N THR A 43 3.96 -2.77 5.40
CA THR A 43 2.82 -2.28 6.17
C THR A 43 1.59 -2.04 5.29
N ILE A 44 1.71 -1.22 4.25
CA ILE A 44 0.57 -0.85 3.40
C ILE A 44 0.36 -1.86 2.28
N GLY A 45 1.44 -2.31 1.64
CA GLY A 45 1.38 -3.25 0.52
C GLY A 45 0.87 -4.62 0.93
N TRP A 46 1.45 -5.20 1.96
CA TRP A 46 1.07 -6.52 2.48
C TRP A 46 0.03 -6.44 3.59
N LEU A 47 0.39 -5.89 4.76
CA LEU A 47 -0.39 -6.05 5.98
C LEU A 47 -1.76 -5.38 5.88
N THR A 48 -1.84 -4.10 5.51
CA THR A 48 -3.10 -3.36 5.36
C THR A 48 -4.00 -3.99 4.31
N GLN A 49 -3.47 -4.34 3.13
CA GLN A 49 -4.26 -4.98 2.08
C GLN A 49 -4.81 -6.35 2.51
N LEU A 50 -4.01 -7.14 3.25
CA LEU A 50 -4.45 -8.41 3.79
C LEU A 50 -5.56 -8.21 4.83
N ILE A 51 -5.37 -7.28 5.78
CA ILE A 51 -6.36 -6.94 6.79
C ILE A 51 -7.67 -6.49 6.14
N PHE A 52 -7.61 -5.61 5.14
CA PHE A 52 -8.80 -5.11 4.45
C PHE A 52 -9.53 -6.22 3.71
N ALA A 53 -8.79 -7.11 3.04
CA ALA A 53 -9.38 -8.24 2.34
C ALA A 53 -10.04 -9.22 3.31
N ILE A 54 -9.39 -9.54 4.43
CA ILE A 54 -9.94 -10.42 5.47
C ILE A 54 -11.15 -9.77 6.11
N ALA A 55 -11.07 -8.50 6.52
CA ALA A 55 -12.19 -7.79 7.13
C ALA A 55 -13.39 -7.69 6.19
N TRP A 56 -13.16 -7.42 4.89
CA TRP A 56 -14.22 -7.42 3.88
C TRP A 56 -14.95 -8.75 3.81
N TRP A 57 -14.23 -9.87 3.93
CA TRP A 57 -14.81 -11.20 3.85
C TRP A 57 -15.45 -11.68 5.16
N MET A 58 -14.76 -11.44 6.29
CA MET A 58 -15.05 -11.98 7.61
C MET A 58 -16.15 -11.20 8.35
N LEU A 59 -16.23 -9.88 8.17
CA LEU A 59 -17.31 -9.10 8.78
C LEU A 59 -18.67 -9.59 8.29
N PRO A 60 -19.71 -9.53 9.13
CA PRO A 60 -21.04 -9.95 8.72
C PRO A 60 -21.55 -9.12 7.54
N VAL A 61 -22.46 -9.71 6.76
CA VAL A 61 -23.21 -8.99 5.73
C VAL A 61 -24.10 -7.92 6.37
N ILE A 62 -24.38 -6.85 5.64
CA ILE A 62 -25.24 -5.74 6.11
C ILE A 62 -26.66 -6.24 6.31
N ASP A 63 -27.23 -6.88 5.27
CA ASP A 63 -28.51 -7.56 5.29
C ASP A 63 -28.56 -8.62 4.17
N ARG A 64 -29.62 -9.45 4.13
CA ARG A 64 -29.76 -10.54 3.15
C ARG A 64 -29.88 -10.06 1.70
N GLN A 65 -30.37 -8.85 1.46
CA GLN A 65 -30.57 -8.32 0.10
C GLN A 65 -29.32 -7.59 -0.42
N ARG A 66 -28.62 -6.85 0.44
CA ARG A 66 -27.44 -6.04 0.11
C ARG A 66 -26.12 -6.81 0.25
N GLY A 67 -26.13 -7.97 0.91
CA GLY A 67 -24.93 -8.77 1.13
C GLY A 67 -23.84 -7.97 1.84
N ARG A 68 -22.61 -7.97 1.30
CA ARG A 68 -21.45 -7.28 1.90
C ARG A 68 -21.37 -5.78 1.58
N GLY A 69 -22.24 -5.28 0.69
CA GLY A 69 -22.13 -3.95 0.09
C GLY A 69 -21.68 -4.01 -1.37
N SER A 70 -21.05 -2.94 -1.87
CA SER A 70 -20.64 -2.84 -3.27
C SER A 70 -19.26 -3.43 -3.53
N ASP A 71 -19.21 -4.54 -4.27
CA ASP A 71 -17.95 -5.15 -4.74
C ASP A 71 -17.19 -4.21 -5.69
N ALA A 72 -17.89 -3.38 -6.46
CA ALA A 72 -17.28 -2.38 -7.33
C ALA A 72 -16.49 -1.34 -6.52
N LEU A 73 -17.06 -0.85 -5.41
CA LEU A 73 -16.35 0.08 -4.51
C LEU A 73 -15.17 -0.58 -3.81
N MET A 74 -15.28 -1.88 -3.47
CA MET A 74 -14.14 -2.64 -2.96
C MET A 74 -13.03 -2.77 -4.02
N GLY A 75 -13.40 -2.92 -5.29
CA GLY A 75 -12.46 -2.85 -6.43
C GLY A 75 -11.75 -1.49 -6.51
N VAL A 76 -12.48 -0.38 -6.31
CA VAL A 76 -11.88 0.97 -6.26
C VAL A 76 -10.89 1.10 -5.11
N VAL A 77 -11.21 0.61 -3.90
CA VAL A 77 -10.27 0.57 -2.77
C VAL A 77 -8.99 -0.17 -3.16
N ALA A 78 -9.12 -1.32 -3.82
CA ALA A 78 -7.96 -2.08 -4.28
C ALA A 78 -7.10 -1.29 -5.25
N VAL A 79 -7.70 -0.63 -6.24
CA VAL A 79 -6.98 0.20 -7.22
C VAL A 79 -6.26 1.36 -6.53
N LEU A 80 -6.93 2.09 -5.64
CA LEU A 80 -6.35 3.22 -4.92
C LEU A 80 -5.17 2.79 -4.03
N LEU A 81 -5.29 1.69 -3.28
CA LEU A 81 -4.17 1.21 -2.45
C LEU A 81 -2.94 0.86 -3.28
N ASN A 82 -3.15 0.18 -4.41
CA ASN A 82 -2.04 -0.23 -5.27
C ASN A 82 -1.42 0.95 -6.03
N SER A 83 -2.22 1.88 -6.54
CA SER A 83 -1.70 3.08 -7.23
C SER A 83 -0.99 4.03 -6.26
N GLY A 84 -1.56 4.25 -5.07
CA GLY A 84 -0.93 5.05 -4.02
C GLY A 84 0.42 4.49 -3.58
N LEU A 85 0.55 3.17 -3.48
CA LEU A 85 1.81 2.50 -3.14
C LEU A 85 2.83 2.52 -4.28
N VAL A 86 2.42 2.30 -5.53
CA VAL A 86 3.31 2.44 -6.69
C VAL A 86 3.88 3.85 -6.76
N LEU A 87 3.04 4.87 -6.58
CA LEU A 87 3.47 6.26 -6.53
C LEU A 87 4.42 6.52 -5.35
N ARG A 88 4.14 5.92 -4.18
CA ARG A 88 5.01 5.99 -2.99
C ARG A 88 6.42 5.50 -3.32
N ILE A 89 6.54 4.32 -3.92
CA ILE A 89 7.82 3.71 -4.26
C ILE A 89 8.58 4.54 -5.29
N ALA A 90 7.88 5.00 -6.34
CA ALA A 90 8.47 5.82 -7.40
C ALA A 90 9.06 7.13 -6.87
N CYS A 91 8.45 7.72 -5.84
CA CYS A 91 8.89 8.97 -5.23
C CYS A 91 9.81 8.80 -4.03
N GLU A 92 9.77 7.66 -3.32
CA GLU A 92 10.64 7.36 -2.17
C GLU A 92 12.04 6.93 -2.54
N ALA A 93 12.13 6.07 -3.56
CA ALA A 93 13.39 5.52 -4.04
C ALA A 93 14.48 6.60 -4.28
N PRO A 94 14.20 7.76 -4.90
CA PRO A 94 15.23 8.76 -5.23
C PRO A 94 15.53 9.79 -4.12
N ALA A 95 14.72 9.87 -3.06
CA ALA A 95 14.53 11.14 -2.33
C ALA A 95 15.56 11.49 -1.25
N ARG A 96 16.56 10.66 -0.98
CA ARG A 96 17.39 10.85 0.23
C ARG A 96 18.39 12.01 0.15
N GLN A 97 18.69 12.57 -1.03
CA GLN A 97 19.71 13.62 -1.14
C GLN A 97 19.30 14.89 -1.93
N GLN A 98 18.23 14.86 -2.74
CA GLN A 98 17.70 16.05 -3.45
C GLN A 98 16.31 15.71 -4.04
N ALA A 99 15.27 15.71 -3.21
CA ALA A 99 13.91 15.45 -3.69
C ALA A 99 13.45 16.64 -4.55
N SER A 100 13.32 16.42 -5.86
CA SER A 100 12.73 17.40 -6.78
C SER A 100 11.31 17.79 -6.35
N ALA A 101 10.83 18.96 -6.76
CA ALA A 101 9.44 19.38 -6.48
C ALA A 101 8.42 18.33 -6.97
N LEU A 102 8.73 17.64 -8.07
CA LEU A 102 7.91 16.55 -8.60
C LEU A 102 7.88 15.33 -7.66
N ALA A 103 9.02 14.94 -7.07
CA ALA A 103 9.06 13.87 -6.09
C ALA A 103 8.23 14.24 -4.84
N GLN A 104 8.37 15.46 -4.32
CA GLN A 104 7.59 15.97 -3.19
C GLN A 104 6.08 16.01 -3.48
N GLY A 105 5.69 16.47 -4.68
CA GLY A 105 4.30 16.42 -5.14
C GLY A 105 3.77 14.99 -5.22
N GLY A 106 4.59 14.06 -5.72
CA GLY A 106 4.23 12.64 -5.78
C GLY A 106 4.07 11.98 -4.40
N TYR A 107 4.88 12.37 -3.41
CA TYR A 107 4.70 11.95 -2.02
C TYR A 107 3.35 12.36 -1.45
N LEU A 108 2.98 13.64 -1.63
CA LEU A 108 1.69 14.16 -1.19
C LEU A 108 0.55 13.50 -1.95
N GLY A 109 0.68 13.33 -3.27
CA GLY A 109 -0.29 12.63 -4.09
C GLY A 109 -0.51 11.19 -3.63
N SER A 110 0.57 10.44 -3.35
CA SER A 110 0.50 9.09 -2.80
C SER A 110 -0.24 9.07 -1.46
N LEU A 111 0.07 10.01 -0.56
CA LEU A 111 -0.61 10.11 0.74
C LEU A 111 -2.12 10.32 0.56
N LEU A 112 -2.52 11.27 -0.28
CA LEU A 112 -3.92 11.58 -0.53
C LEU A 112 -4.68 10.38 -1.12
N VAL A 113 -4.06 9.66 -2.05
CA VAL A 113 -4.65 8.45 -2.64
C VAL A 113 -4.82 7.34 -1.59
N LEU A 114 -3.83 7.12 -0.73
CA LEU A 114 -3.91 6.12 0.34
C LEU A 114 -4.95 6.50 1.41
N ILE A 115 -5.07 7.78 1.75
CA ILE A 115 -6.12 8.30 2.63
C ILE A 115 -7.49 8.05 2.01
N ALA A 116 -7.68 8.40 0.73
CA ALA A 116 -8.94 8.18 0.02
C ALA A 116 -9.34 6.71 0.02
N ALA A 117 -8.40 5.80 -0.23
CA ALA A 117 -8.65 4.36 -0.17
C ALA A 117 -9.09 3.90 1.24
N THR A 118 -8.43 4.42 2.27
CA THR A 118 -8.70 4.07 3.67
C THR A 118 -10.06 4.59 4.13
N VAL A 119 -10.38 5.86 3.81
CA VAL A 119 -11.68 6.46 4.14
C VAL A 119 -12.81 5.73 3.41
N LEU A 120 -12.63 5.41 2.12
CA LEU A 120 -13.61 4.65 1.36
C LEU A 120 -13.84 3.26 1.96
N PHE A 121 -12.76 2.54 2.30
CA PHE A 121 -12.85 1.23 2.93
C PHE A 121 -13.55 1.31 4.30
N ALA A 122 -13.16 2.26 5.15
CA ALA A 122 -13.78 2.49 6.45
C ALA A 122 -15.29 2.74 6.30
N GLY A 123 -15.71 3.58 5.35
CA GLY A 123 -17.12 3.83 5.06
C GLY A 123 -17.88 2.57 4.61
N LEU A 124 -17.24 1.71 3.80
CA LEU A 124 -17.82 0.44 3.37
C LEU A 124 -18.06 -0.55 4.51
N ILE A 125 -17.14 -0.60 5.49
CA ILE A 125 -17.23 -1.56 6.60
C ILE A 125 -17.90 -0.99 7.86
N TRP A 126 -18.07 0.33 7.98
CA TRP A 126 -18.56 1.00 9.20
C TRP A 126 -19.86 0.38 9.74
N ARG A 127 -20.82 0.13 8.85
CA ARG A 127 -22.13 -0.44 9.21
C ARG A 127 -22.10 -1.95 9.52
N ARG A 128 -20.95 -2.60 9.31
CA ARG A 128 -20.76 -4.05 9.48
C ARG A 128 -20.08 -4.39 10.80
N VAL A 129 -19.51 -3.39 11.48
CA VAL A 129 -19.00 -3.50 12.85
C VAL A 129 -20.12 -3.02 13.77
N ARG A 130 -20.63 -3.90 14.63
CA ARG A 130 -21.67 -3.59 15.63
C ARG A 130 -21.03 -3.42 16.99
#